data_AF-A0A2B7XXE4-F1
#
_entry.id   AF-A0A2B7XXE4-F1
#
_cell.length_a   1.000
_cell.length_b   1.000
_cell.length_c   1.000
_cell.angle_alpha   90.00
_cell.angle_beta   90.00
_cell.angle_gamma   90.00
#
_symmetry.space_group_name_H-M   'P 1'
#
loop_
_entity.id
_entity.type
_entity.pdbx_description
1 polymer ?
#
loop_
_entity_poly.entity_id
_entity_poly.type
_entity_poly.pdbx_seq_one_letter_code
_entity_poly.pdbx_strand_id
1 'polypeptide(L)'
;MHTQPNYLRHKSILGSVSPSSSSSPSISHPNPSSRASKNGRLPHHSSNPPGNVHLDEEQLAFEVISWSHPLHPANLNIQLLMILQHGGVHRDHLENLIEQEITQFYEELTDIVTHGSSVVCCWWLQMVGYNESATKRKTRRIDGFPASYIEQAIMLLEYGLLPLQLPYLTFLFDSFLKEHLGKLGGFKIWISQSTYAYCIADPYCILKEGEIYTLHFQRSGRNMGIMVRSWTKWMC
;
A
#
# COMPACT_ATOMS: atom_id res chain seq x y z
N MET A 1 -11.20 -48.65 -1.37
CA MET A 1 -10.30 -48.84 -0.21
C MET A 1 -9.49 -47.57 -0.05
N HIS A 2 -9.81 -46.78 0.97
CA HIS A 2 -9.18 -45.50 1.30
C HIS A 2 -7.86 -45.70 2.03
N THR A 3 -6.86 -44.88 1.75
CA THR A 3 -5.74 -44.68 2.68
C THR A 3 -5.18 -43.26 2.57
N GLN A 4 -5.43 -42.50 3.62
CA GLN A 4 -4.74 -41.30 4.14
C GLN A 4 -4.83 -41.47 5.67
N PRO A 5 -4.05 -40.77 6.50
CA PRO A 5 -2.60 -40.57 6.51
C PRO A 5 -1.98 -41.02 7.86
N ASN A 6 -0.66 -41.25 7.88
CA ASN A 6 0.10 -41.56 9.10
C ASN A 6 0.42 -40.27 9.89
N TYR A 7 -0.34 -40.00 10.95
CA TYR A 7 0.07 -39.09 12.03
C TYR A 7 0.76 -39.89 13.14
N LEU A 8 2.01 -39.52 13.42
CA LEU A 8 2.83 -40.05 14.51
C LEU A 8 2.23 -39.67 15.87
N ARG A 9 1.83 -40.70 16.61
CA ARG A 9 1.58 -40.70 18.06
C ARG A 9 2.92 -40.73 18.78
N HIS A 10 3.11 -39.98 19.86
CA HIS A 10 3.70 -40.56 21.08
C HIS A 10 3.46 -39.73 22.36
N LYS A 11 2.75 -40.39 23.27
CA LYS A 11 2.91 -40.49 24.74
C LYS A 11 2.85 -39.24 25.61
N SER A 12 1.66 -39.08 26.20
CA SER A 12 1.44 -38.53 27.53
C SER A 12 2.05 -39.42 28.62
N ILE A 13 2.82 -38.82 29.53
CA ILE A 13 3.17 -39.41 30.84
C ILE A 13 2.63 -38.44 31.90
N LEU A 14 1.63 -38.92 32.65
CA LEU A 14 1.16 -38.31 33.89
C LEU A 14 2.22 -38.56 34.98
N GLY A 15 2.76 -37.47 35.52
CA GLY A 15 3.53 -37.45 36.77
C GLY A 15 2.89 -36.44 37.71
N SER A 16 2.28 -36.93 38.79
CA SER A 16 1.71 -36.15 39.87
C SER A 16 2.81 -35.55 40.76
N VAL A 17 2.83 -34.22 40.93
CA VAL A 17 3.55 -33.54 42.02
C VAL A 17 2.68 -32.41 42.56
N SER A 18 2.40 -32.47 43.86
CA SER A 18 1.62 -31.49 44.64
C SER A 18 2.36 -30.14 44.78
N PRO A 19 1.65 -29.03 45.10
CA PRO A 19 2.12 -27.69 44.85
C PRO A 19 3.03 -27.17 45.97
N SER A 20 4.27 -26.81 45.63
CA SER A 20 5.11 -25.94 46.45
C SER A 20 5.10 -24.52 45.84
N SER A 21 4.73 -23.58 46.68
CA SER A 21 4.73 -22.14 46.45
C SER A 21 6.07 -21.64 45.89
N SER A 22 6.07 -21.08 44.67
CA SER A 22 7.11 -20.15 44.25
C SER A 22 6.56 -19.16 43.22
N SER A 23 6.58 -17.90 43.64
CA SER A 23 6.56 -16.64 42.87
C SER A 23 6.54 -16.77 41.34
N SER A 24 5.40 -16.39 40.74
CA SER A 24 5.34 -16.04 39.32
C SER A 24 6.22 -14.82 39.04
N PRO A 25 7.11 -14.85 38.03
CA PRO A 25 7.81 -13.66 37.57
C PRO A 25 6.80 -12.76 36.86
N SER A 26 6.58 -11.57 37.43
CA SER A 26 5.84 -10.50 36.78
C SER A 26 6.56 -10.09 35.50
N ILE A 27 6.00 -10.45 34.36
CA ILE A 27 6.38 -9.83 33.08
C ILE A 27 5.93 -8.37 33.18
N SER A 28 6.86 -7.49 33.48
CA SER A 28 6.63 -6.05 33.41
C SER A 28 6.37 -5.70 31.95
N HIS A 29 5.11 -5.43 31.63
CA HIS A 29 4.81 -4.74 30.39
C HIS A 29 5.58 -3.40 30.39
N PRO A 30 6.29 -3.05 29.31
CA PRO A 30 6.93 -1.76 29.21
C PRO A 30 5.86 -0.67 29.33
N ASN A 31 6.05 0.28 30.25
CA ASN A 31 5.13 1.39 30.43
C ASN A 31 5.05 2.19 29.12
N PRO A 32 3.84 2.42 28.57
CA PRO A 32 3.70 3.27 27.38
C PRO A 32 4.11 4.69 27.75
N SER A 33 5.15 5.19 27.10
CA SER A 33 5.67 6.55 27.29
C SER A 33 5.81 7.23 25.93
N SER A 34 5.34 8.47 25.83
CA SER A 34 5.48 9.32 24.65
C SER A 34 6.31 10.56 24.99
N ARG A 35 7.08 11.07 24.02
CA ARG A 35 7.95 12.24 24.19
C ARG A 35 7.60 13.30 23.14
N ALA A 36 7.33 14.52 23.59
CA ALA A 36 7.05 15.65 22.71
C ALA A 36 8.30 16.52 22.51
N SER A 37 8.66 16.78 21.25
CA SER A 37 9.69 17.78 20.89
C SER A 37 9.10 19.18 20.86
N LYS A 38 9.93 20.20 21.13
CA LYS A 38 9.52 21.62 21.07
C LYS A 38 9.00 22.02 19.68
N ASN A 39 9.58 21.46 18.62
CA ASN A 39 9.21 21.74 17.24
C ASN A 39 7.88 21.08 16.82
N GLY A 40 7.37 20.14 17.61
CA GLY A 40 6.09 19.47 17.36
C GLY A 40 4.91 20.11 18.12
N ARG A 41 5.14 21.16 18.91
CA ARG A 41 4.07 21.86 19.63
C ARG A 41 3.60 23.06 18.82
N LEU A 42 2.33 23.07 18.46
CA LEU A 42 1.67 24.29 18.00
C LEU A 42 1.56 25.28 19.16
N PRO A 43 1.71 26.60 18.92
CA PRO A 43 1.50 27.58 19.96
C PRO A 43 0.06 27.49 20.46
N HIS A 44 -0.11 27.17 21.75
CA HIS A 44 -1.41 27.29 22.39
C HIS A 44 -1.73 28.76 22.60
N HIS A 45 -2.89 29.21 22.10
CA HIS A 45 -3.59 30.38 22.64
C HIS A 45 -4.12 30.02 24.04
N SER A 46 -3.21 29.88 25.01
CA SER A 46 -3.57 29.80 26.42
C SER A 46 -3.44 31.19 27.02
N SER A 47 -4.56 31.76 27.47
CA SER A 47 -4.62 33.07 28.10
C SER A 47 -4.15 33.08 29.57
N ASN A 48 -3.46 32.04 30.06
CA ASN A 48 -3.11 31.92 31.47
C ASN A 48 -1.59 31.88 31.74
N PRO A 49 -1.10 32.57 32.80
CA PRO A 49 0.32 32.72 33.12
C PRO A 49 0.97 31.41 33.63
N PRO A 50 2.32 31.33 33.69
CA PRO A 50 3.03 30.08 33.90
C PRO A 50 3.03 29.68 35.37
N GLY A 51 2.06 28.85 35.76
CA GLY A 51 2.00 28.24 37.08
C GLY A 51 1.15 26.98 37.03
N ASN A 52 1.82 25.83 36.99
CA ASN A 52 1.24 24.49 37.07
C ASN A 52 0.04 24.22 36.13
N VAL A 53 0.35 24.01 34.84
CA VAL A 53 -0.66 23.65 33.84
C VAL A 53 -1.11 22.21 34.12
N HIS A 54 -2.21 22.07 34.86
CA HIS A 54 -2.97 20.83 34.89
C HIS A 54 -3.54 20.64 33.49
N LEU A 55 -2.94 19.73 32.71
CA LEU A 55 -3.43 19.39 31.38
C LEU A 55 -4.71 18.57 31.56
N ASP A 56 -5.78 18.98 30.89
CA ASP A 56 -7.04 18.23 30.90
C ASP A 56 -6.86 16.88 30.20
N GLU A 57 -7.71 15.90 30.52
CA GLU A 57 -7.64 14.54 29.97
C GLU A 57 -7.69 14.54 28.42
N GLU A 58 -8.45 15.48 27.83
CA GLU A 58 -8.51 15.69 26.39
C GLU A 58 -7.18 16.19 25.78
N GLN A 59 -6.37 16.92 26.56
CA GLN A 59 -5.04 17.39 26.12
C GLN A 59 -3.95 16.31 26.27
N LEU A 60 -4.22 15.28 27.07
CA LEU A 60 -3.35 14.11 27.26
C LEU A 60 -3.69 12.96 26.30
N ALA A 61 -4.83 13.04 25.61
CA ALA A 61 -5.25 12.06 24.61
C ALA A 61 -4.31 12.08 23.39
N PHE A 62 -3.80 10.90 23.01
CA PHE A 62 -3.01 10.74 21.80
C PHE A 62 -3.93 10.50 20.60
N GLU A 63 -4.15 11.55 19.81
CA GLU A 63 -4.93 11.46 18.58
C GLU A 63 -4.04 11.07 17.39
N VAL A 64 -4.42 10.01 16.67
CA VAL A 64 -3.71 9.52 15.49
C VAL A 64 -4.43 9.98 14.23
N ILE A 65 -3.83 10.92 13.50
CA ILE A 65 -4.38 11.42 12.23
C ILE A 65 -4.14 10.43 11.08
N SER A 66 -2.95 9.83 11.04
CA SER A 66 -2.55 8.82 10.04
C SER A 66 -1.41 7.97 10.59
N TRP A 67 -1.21 6.79 9.99
CA TRP A 67 -0.14 5.85 10.34
C TRP A 67 0.62 5.41 9.08
N SER A 68 1.77 4.75 9.27
CA SER A 68 2.54 4.19 8.14
C SER A 68 1.77 3.05 7.48
N HIS A 69 1.66 3.07 6.16
CA HIS A 69 0.95 2.05 5.38
C HIS A 69 1.93 1.25 4.51
N PRO A 70 1.46 0.15 3.90
CA PRO A 70 2.19 -0.52 2.85
C PRO A 70 2.66 0.44 1.77
N LEU A 71 3.93 0.34 1.39
CA LEU A 71 4.48 1.12 0.29
C LEU A 71 3.90 0.59 -1.01
N HIS A 72 3.45 1.51 -1.85
CA HIS A 72 2.89 1.21 -3.16
C HIS A 72 3.67 2.00 -4.19
N PRO A 73 3.84 1.43 -5.41
CA PRO A 73 4.42 2.18 -6.50
C PRO A 73 3.72 3.53 -6.68
N ALA A 74 4.53 4.57 -6.87
CA ALA A 74 4.04 5.92 -7.04
C ALA A 74 4.01 6.31 -8.52
N ASN A 75 3.07 7.20 -8.84
CA ASN A 75 3.09 7.89 -10.10
C ASN A 75 4.06 9.06 -10.04
N LEU A 76 4.91 9.18 -11.04
CA LEU A 76 5.72 10.36 -11.24
C LEU A 76 4.83 11.49 -11.75
N ASN A 77 4.80 12.59 -11.01
CA ASN A 77 4.09 13.80 -11.40
C ASN A 77 4.87 14.53 -12.50
N ILE A 78 4.19 15.08 -13.52
CA ILE A 78 4.79 15.89 -14.57
C ILE A 78 5.67 17.04 -14.05
N GLN A 79 5.35 17.60 -12.88
CA GLN A 79 6.18 18.64 -12.25
C GLN A 79 7.58 18.14 -11.88
N LEU A 80 7.70 16.86 -11.50
CA LEU A 80 8.98 16.24 -11.18
C LEU A 80 9.79 15.95 -12.45
N LEU A 81 9.15 15.73 -13.61
CA LEU A 81 9.87 15.51 -14.87
C LEU A 81 10.75 16.69 -15.24
N MET A 82 10.26 17.92 -15.05
CA MET A 82 11.08 19.12 -15.29
C MET A 82 12.32 19.15 -14.39
N ILE A 83 12.16 18.81 -13.11
CA ILE A 83 13.25 18.79 -12.14
C ILE A 83 14.26 17.69 -12.49
N LEU A 84 13.78 16.51 -12.88
CA LEU A 84 14.63 15.38 -13.28
C LEU A 84 15.44 15.71 -14.54
N GLN A 85 14.83 16.38 -15.52
CA GLN A 85 15.53 16.80 -16.73
C GLN A 85 16.63 17.83 -16.41
N HIS A 86 16.35 18.81 -15.54
CA HIS A 86 17.38 19.72 -15.04
C HIS A 86 18.46 19.00 -14.23
N GLY A 87 18.10 17.92 -13.54
CA GLY A 87 19.01 17.04 -12.81
C GLY A 87 19.85 16.10 -13.69
N GLY A 88 19.73 16.18 -15.02
CA GLY A 88 20.52 15.40 -15.97
C GLY A 88 19.88 14.09 -16.44
N VAL A 89 18.59 13.85 -16.13
CA VAL A 89 17.87 12.71 -16.70
C VAL A 89 17.57 13.00 -18.17
N HIS A 90 18.14 12.18 -19.06
CA HIS A 90 17.93 12.30 -20.50
C HIS A 90 16.48 11.95 -20.88
N ARG A 91 15.93 12.71 -21.83
CA ARG A 91 14.57 12.50 -22.36
C ARG A 91 14.39 11.09 -22.92
N ASP A 92 15.40 10.56 -23.61
CA ASP A 92 15.41 9.22 -24.19
C ASP A 92 15.16 8.14 -23.13
N HIS A 93 15.62 8.34 -21.89
CA HIS A 93 15.39 7.38 -20.81
C HIS A 93 13.93 7.38 -20.35
N LEU A 94 13.30 8.55 -20.31
CA LEU A 94 11.88 8.69 -19.96
C LEU A 94 10.98 8.16 -21.08
N GLU A 95 11.33 8.41 -22.34
CA GLU A 95 10.64 7.85 -23.50
C GLU A 95 10.69 6.32 -23.47
N ASN A 96 11.87 5.74 -23.31
CA ASN A 96 12.03 4.29 -23.20
C ASN A 96 11.23 3.69 -22.03
N LEU A 97 11.17 4.38 -20.88
CA LEU A 97 10.41 3.92 -19.73
C LEU A 97 8.90 3.90 -20.02
N ILE A 98 8.38 4.94 -20.66
CA ILE A 98 6.96 5.02 -21.06
C ILE A 98 6.64 3.96 -22.11
N GLU A 99 7.50 3.81 -23.12
CA GLU A 99 7.34 2.80 -24.17
C GLU A 99 7.32 1.38 -23.59
N GLN A 100 8.22 1.08 -22.66
CA GLN A 100 8.27 -0.21 -21.97
C GLN A 100 6.98 -0.49 -21.19
N GLU A 101 6.49 0.50 -20.42
CA GLU A 101 5.28 0.33 -19.61
C GLU A 101 4.04 0.10 -20.50
N ILE A 102 3.89 0.90 -21.56
CA ILE A 102 2.77 0.75 -22.52
C ILE A 102 2.85 -0.60 -23.23
N THR A 103 4.04 -0.99 -23.67
CA THR A 103 4.25 -2.25 -24.40
C THR A 103 3.94 -3.44 -23.49
N GLN A 104 4.48 -3.45 -22.28
CA GLN A 104 4.24 -4.51 -21.31
C GLN A 104 2.75 -4.65 -20.98
N PHE A 105 2.05 -3.53 -20.75
CA PHE A 105 0.63 -3.54 -20.49
C PHE A 105 -0.17 -4.08 -21.69
N TYR A 106 0.19 -3.69 -22.91
CA TYR A 106 -0.49 -4.12 -24.13
C TYR A 106 -0.25 -5.61 -24.43
N GLU A 107 0.97 -6.10 -24.23
CA GLU A 107 1.32 -7.51 -24.37
C GLU A 107 0.55 -8.37 -23.36
N GLU A 108 0.48 -7.94 -22.10
CA GLU A 108 -0.29 -8.62 -21.06
C GLU A 108 -1.79 -8.65 -21.41
N LEU A 109 -2.38 -7.52 -21.79
CA LEU A 109 -3.77 -7.46 -22.23
C LEU A 109 -4.04 -8.41 -23.41
N THR A 110 -3.16 -8.39 -24.40
CA THR A 110 -3.30 -9.21 -25.62
C THR A 110 -3.25 -10.69 -25.27
N ASP A 111 -2.29 -11.11 -24.44
CA ASP A 111 -2.17 -12.50 -24.00
C ASP A 111 -3.42 -12.97 -23.24
N ILE A 112 -3.93 -12.12 -22.35
CA ILE A 112 -5.12 -12.42 -21.56
C ILE A 112 -6.38 -12.52 -22.43
N VAL A 113 -6.55 -11.63 -23.40
CA VAL A 113 -7.71 -11.65 -24.30
C VAL A 113 -7.67 -12.83 -25.27
N THR A 114 -6.47 -13.25 -25.71
CA THR A 114 -6.29 -14.30 -26.73
C THR A 114 -6.19 -15.71 -26.16
N HIS A 115 -5.42 -15.89 -25.09
CA HIS A 115 -5.14 -17.20 -24.49
C HIS A 115 -5.77 -17.38 -23.09
N GLY A 116 -6.23 -16.29 -22.47
CA GLY A 116 -6.79 -16.31 -21.12
C GLY A 116 -8.13 -17.03 -21.03
N SER A 117 -8.33 -17.71 -19.90
CA SER A 117 -9.65 -18.19 -19.52
C SER A 117 -10.48 -17.07 -18.89
N SER A 118 -11.80 -17.26 -18.79
CA SER A 118 -12.70 -16.28 -18.17
C SER A 118 -12.25 -15.86 -16.76
N VAL A 119 -11.67 -16.79 -16.01
CA VAL A 119 -11.16 -16.55 -14.65
C VAL A 119 -9.92 -15.66 -14.66
N VAL A 120 -9.01 -15.87 -15.61
CA VAL A 120 -7.79 -15.06 -15.76
C VAL A 120 -8.15 -13.63 -16.17
N CYS A 121 -9.07 -13.49 -17.13
CA CYS A 121 -9.62 -12.19 -17.54
C CYS A 121 -10.30 -11.46 -16.36
N CYS A 122 -11.12 -12.17 -15.57
CA CYS A 122 -11.75 -11.62 -14.36
C CYS A 122 -10.71 -11.12 -13.37
N TRP A 123 -9.72 -11.95 -13.06
CA TRP A 123 -8.67 -11.63 -12.10
C TRP A 123 -7.88 -10.41 -12.56
N TRP A 124 -7.50 -10.34 -13.83
CA TRP A 124 -6.77 -9.21 -14.39
C TRP A 124 -7.59 -7.92 -14.33
N LEU A 125 -8.86 -7.95 -14.75
CA LEU A 125 -9.77 -6.80 -14.63
C LEU A 125 -9.93 -6.32 -13.19
N GLN A 126 -9.97 -7.25 -12.24
CA GLN A 126 -9.99 -6.91 -10.81
C GLN A 126 -8.68 -6.28 -10.36
N MET A 127 -7.52 -6.79 -10.79
CA MET A 127 -6.22 -6.23 -10.44
C MET A 127 -6.03 -4.82 -10.98
N VAL A 128 -6.32 -4.60 -12.27
CA VAL A 128 -6.18 -3.28 -12.89
C VAL A 128 -7.27 -2.32 -12.40
N GLY A 129 -8.50 -2.80 -12.19
CA GLY A 129 -9.62 -2.00 -11.68
C GLY A 129 -9.55 -1.66 -10.19
N TYR A 130 -8.89 -2.49 -9.36
CA TYR A 130 -8.71 -2.23 -7.92
C TYR A 130 -7.86 -0.99 -7.66
N ASN A 131 -6.83 -0.76 -8.49
CA ASN A 131 -5.99 0.45 -8.42
C ASN A 131 -6.77 1.75 -8.61
N GLU A 132 -7.95 1.70 -9.25
CA GLU A 132 -8.75 2.91 -9.52
C GLU A 132 -9.82 3.20 -8.46
N SER A 133 -10.29 2.19 -7.72
CA SER A 133 -11.58 2.26 -7.00
C SER A 133 -11.56 1.86 -5.53
N ALA A 134 -10.38 1.59 -4.94
CA ALA A 134 -10.26 1.16 -3.55
C ALA A 134 -10.88 2.14 -2.51
N THR A 135 -11.28 3.35 -2.91
CA THR A 135 -11.83 4.33 -1.97
C THR A 135 -13.35 4.36 -1.82
N LYS A 136 -14.24 4.35 -2.84
CA LYS A 136 -15.65 4.77 -2.58
C LYS A 136 -16.76 4.33 -3.56
N ARG A 137 -16.88 3.07 -3.98
CA ARG A 137 -18.09 2.67 -4.76
C ARG A 137 -18.85 1.50 -4.14
N LYS A 138 -19.99 1.80 -3.53
CA LYS A 138 -21.13 0.89 -3.60
C LYS A 138 -21.46 0.76 -5.09
N THR A 139 -21.40 -0.45 -5.65
CA THR A 139 -21.79 -0.78 -7.03
C THR A 139 -23.15 -0.14 -7.32
N ARG A 140 -23.15 0.98 -8.05
CA ARG A 140 -24.38 1.63 -8.48
C ARG A 140 -24.95 0.76 -9.59
N ARG A 141 -26.11 0.15 -9.36
CA ARG A 141 -26.82 -0.65 -10.36
C ARG A 141 -27.89 0.20 -11.04
N ILE A 142 -28.03 0.04 -12.35
CA ILE A 142 -29.11 0.59 -13.16
C ILE A 142 -29.86 -0.64 -13.69
N ASP A 143 -31.13 -0.80 -13.31
CA ASP A 143 -31.99 -1.93 -13.73
C ASP A 143 -31.38 -3.32 -13.51
N GLY A 144 -30.63 -3.49 -12.41
CA GLY A 144 -29.95 -4.74 -12.06
C GLY A 144 -28.57 -4.92 -12.70
N PHE A 145 -28.23 -4.11 -13.71
CA PHE A 145 -26.94 -4.12 -14.39
C PHE A 145 -25.93 -3.17 -13.71
N PRO A 146 -24.64 -3.52 -13.62
CA PRO A 146 -23.64 -2.63 -13.03
C PRO A 146 -23.46 -1.37 -13.89
N ALA A 147 -23.25 -0.20 -13.27
CA ALA A 147 -23.02 1.03 -14.02
C ALA A 147 -21.58 1.17 -14.53
N SER A 148 -20.61 0.49 -13.91
CA SER A 148 -19.20 0.54 -14.31
C SER A 148 -18.89 -0.48 -15.40
N TYR A 149 -18.18 -0.08 -16.46
CA TYR A 149 -17.74 -0.99 -17.52
C TYR A 149 -16.90 -2.16 -17.00
N ILE A 150 -16.08 -1.93 -15.96
CA ILE A 150 -15.27 -2.99 -15.32
C ILE A 150 -16.19 -4.00 -14.63
N GLU A 151 -17.17 -3.54 -13.85
CA GLU A 151 -18.12 -4.42 -13.15
C GLU A 151 -19.01 -5.18 -14.15
N GLN A 152 -19.39 -4.57 -15.27
CA GLN A 152 -20.11 -5.22 -16.37
C GLN A 152 -19.26 -6.32 -17.02
N ALA A 153 -17.98 -6.02 -17.30
CA ALA A 153 -17.06 -6.99 -17.89
C ALA A 153 -16.82 -8.19 -16.95
N ILE A 154 -16.58 -7.94 -15.66
CA ILE A 154 -16.43 -8.98 -14.64
C ILE A 154 -17.69 -9.85 -14.57
N MET A 155 -18.87 -9.24 -14.53
CA MET A 155 -20.13 -9.99 -14.51
C MET A 155 -20.26 -10.92 -15.73
N LEU A 156 -19.98 -10.43 -16.93
CA LEU A 156 -20.06 -11.24 -18.17
C LEU A 156 -19.03 -12.37 -18.18
N LEU A 157 -17.82 -12.12 -17.68
CA LEU A 157 -16.77 -13.11 -17.51
C LEU A 157 -17.13 -14.16 -16.44
N GLU A 158 -17.81 -13.78 -15.35
CA GLU A 158 -18.32 -14.73 -14.35
C GLU A 158 -19.37 -15.69 -14.94
N TYR A 159 -20.13 -15.24 -15.93
CA TYR A 159 -21.03 -16.10 -16.72
C TYR A 159 -20.30 -16.99 -17.75
N GLY A 160 -18.97 -16.90 -17.84
CA GLY A 160 -18.14 -17.72 -18.73
C GLY A 160 -18.03 -17.19 -20.17
N LEU A 161 -18.44 -15.96 -20.42
CA LEU A 161 -18.34 -15.33 -21.75
C LEU A 161 -16.93 -14.79 -21.97
N LEU A 162 -16.33 -15.07 -23.14
CA LEU A 162 -14.98 -14.59 -23.46
C LEU A 162 -15.00 -13.31 -24.33
N PRO A 163 -13.97 -12.44 -24.23
CA PRO A 163 -13.95 -11.17 -24.95
C PRO A 163 -13.98 -11.32 -26.48
N LEU A 164 -13.44 -12.41 -27.01
CA LEU A 164 -13.44 -12.71 -28.45
C LEU A 164 -14.75 -13.36 -28.94
N GLN A 165 -15.58 -13.86 -28.03
CA GLN A 165 -16.85 -14.52 -28.36
C GLN A 165 -18.01 -13.52 -28.41
N LEU A 166 -17.98 -12.51 -27.52
CA LEU A 166 -19.04 -11.51 -27.43
C LEU A 166 -18.52 -10.12 -27.83
N PRO A 167 -19.02 -9.51 -28.93
CA PRO A 167 -18.56 -8.20 -29.39
C PRO A 167 -18.81 -7.09 -28.37
N TYR A 168 -19.86 -7.22 -27.55
CA TYR A 168 -20.13 -6.29 -26.46
C TYR A 168 -19.05 -6.34 -25.38
N LEU A 169 -18.52 -7.53 -25.06
CA LEU A 169 -17.43 -7.66 -24.11
C LEU A 169 -16.14 -7.07 -24.69
N THR A 170 -15.87 -7.26 -25.98
CA THR A 170 -14.76 -6.58 -26.67
C THR A 170 -14.86 -5.05 -26.56
N PHE A 171 -16.07 -4.50 -26.74
CA PHE A 171 -16.32 -3.06 -26.59
C PHE A 171 -16.04 -2.56 -25.16
N LEU A 172 -16.37 -3.36 -24.13
CA LEU A 172 -16.06 -3.01 -22.74
C LEU A 172 -14.55 -2.97 -22.50
N PHE A 173 -13.79 -3.93 -23.03
CA PHE A 173 -12.32 -3.94 -22.94
C PHE A 173 -11.69 -2.77 -23.71
N ASP A 174 -12.19 -2.45 -24.90
CA ASP A 174 -11.74 -1.29 -25.67
C ASP A 174 -12.02 0.03 -24.94
N SER A 175 -13.22 0.18 -24.36
CA SER A 175 -13.58 1.35 -23.57
C SER A 175 -12.69 1.51 -22.33
N PHE A 176 -12.42 0.39 -21.65
CA PHE A 176 -11.50 0.35 -20.51
C PHE A 176 -10.07 0.74 -20.92
N LEU A 177 -9.56 0.20 -22.03
CA LEU A 177 -8.24 0.53 -22.55
C LEU A 177 -8.12 2.02 -22.88
N LYS A 178 -9.13 2.60 -23.53
CA LYS A 178 -9.19 4.03 -23.84
C LYS A 178 -9.19 4.89 -22.57
N GLU A 179 -9.93 4.49 -21.54
CA GLU A 179 -9.93 5.17 -20.25
C GLU A 179 -8.55 5.09 -19.58
N HIS A 180 -7.91 3.93 -19.60
CA HIS A 180 -6.58 3.71 -19.05
C HIS A 180 -5.51 4.55 -19.76
N LEU A 181 -5.50 4.52 -21.10
CA LEU A 181 -4.60 5.35 -21.92
C LEU A 181 -4.87 6.85 -21.75
N GLY A 182 -6.14 7.24 -21.58
CA GLY A 182 -6.51 8.62 -21.28
C GLY A 182 -5.93 9.13 -19.95
N LYS A 183 -5.85 8.26 -18.94
CA LYS A 183 -5.19 8.56 -17.66
C LYS A 183 -3.67 8.69 -17.82
N LEU A 184 -3.08 7.88 -18.69
CA LEU A 184 -1.67 7.96 -19.04
C LEU A 184 -1.33 9.30 -19.73
N GLY A 185 -2.24 9.84 -20.55
CA GLY A 185 -2.15 11.17 -21.15
C GLY A 185 -2.04 12.32 -20.13
N GLY A 186 -2.43 12.09 -18.87
CA GLY A 186 -2.17 13.00 -17.75
C GLY A 186 -0.73 12.98 -17.22
N PHE A 187 0.20 12.28 -17.90
CA PHE A 187 1.60 12.08 -17.52
C PHE A 187 1.79 11.61 -16.08
N LYS A 188 0.91 10.72 -15.61
CA LYS A 188 1.15 9.92 -14.41
C LYS A 188 1.94 8.70 -14.84
N ILE A 189 3.24 8.88 -15.02
CA ILE A 189 4.12 7.78 -15.41
C ILE A 189 4.23 6.87 -14.21
N TRP A 190 3.76 5.64 -14.35
CA TRP A 190 3.90 4.64 -13.31
C TRP A 190 5.37 4.24 -13.22
N ILE A 191 5.95 4.32 -12.03
CA ILE A 191 7.32 3.87 -11.79
C ILE A 191 7.29 2.87 -10.66
N SER A 192 7.42 1.59 -11.02
CA SER A 192 7.37 0.44 -10.12
C SER A 192 8.35 0.55 -8.94
N GLN A 193 9.48 1.23 -9.13
CA GLN A 193 10.51 1.44 -8.10
C GLN A 193 10.46 2.82 -7.45
N SER A 194 9.33 3.50 -7.50
CA SER A 194 9.10 4.77 -6.80
C SER A 194 7.99 4.60 -5.76
N THR A 195 8.07 5.31 -4.64
CA THR A 195 7.02 5.26 -3.60
C THR A 195 7.05 6.53 -2.77
N TYR A 196 5.91 6.89 -2.18
CA TYR A 196 5.86 7.87 -1.10
C TYR A 196 6.01 7.16 0.24
N ALA A 197 6.86 7.69 1.13
CA ALA A 197 7.11 7.12 2.44
C ALA A 197 7.10 8.22 3.51
N TYR A 198 6.65 7.86 4.72
CA TYR A 198 6.81 8.74 5.88
C TYR A 198 8.30 8.92 6.18
N CYS A 199 8.73 10.18 6.24
CA CYS A 199 10.09 10.54 6.58
C CYS A 199 10.21 10.72 8.11
N ILE A 200 11.15 10.01 8.72
CA ILE A 200 11.50 10.17 10.13
C ILE A 200 12.97 10.57 10.21
N ALA A 201 13.31 11.49 11.10
CA ALA A 201 14.71 11.81 11.40
C ALA A 201 15.37 10.63 12.10
N ASP A 202 16.63 10.33 11.78
CA ASP A 202 17.40 9.31 12.47
C ASP A 202 17.54 9.63 13.97
N PRO A 203 16.86 8.90 14.87
CA PRO A 203 16.89 9.20 16.30
C PRO A 203 18.17 8.70 16.97
N TYR A 204 18.93 7.82 16.31
CA TYR A 204 20.14 7.20 16.84
C TYR A 204 21.43 7.77 16.23
N CYS A 205 21.31 8.66 15.24
CA CYS A 205 22.43 9.30 14.53
C CYS A 205 23.46 8.29 13.99
N ILE A 206 22.98 7.15 13.49
CA ILE A 206 23.80 6.10 12.87
C ILE A 206 24.04 6.35 11.38
N LEU A 207 23.18 7.13 10.73
CA LEU A 207 23.25 7.44 9.30
C LEU A 207 24.17 8.63 9.01
N LYS A 208 25.08 8.45 8.05
CA LYS A 208 25.93 9.54 7.55
C LYS A 208 25.14 10.52 6.67
N GLU A 209 25.74 11.67 6.39
CA GLU A 209 25.15 12.65 5.47
C GLU A 209 24.95 12.02 4.09
N GLY A 210 23.74 12.16 3.55
CA GLY A 210 23.34 11.55 2.28
C GLY A 210 22.81 10.12 2.40
N GLU A 211 22.96 9.45 3.54
CA GLU A 211 22.42 8.10 3.75
C GLU A 211 20.94 8.14 4.15
N ILE A 212 20.18 7.22 3.57
CA ILE A 212 18.79 6.94 3.92
C ILE A 212 18.65 5.47 4.24
N TYR A 213 17.79 5.16 5.21
CA TYR A 213 17.43 3.78 5.53
C TYR A 213 15.94 3.58 5.32
N THR A 214 15.59 2.69 4.40
CA THR A 214 14.20 2.30 4.16
C THR A 214 13.88 1.07 4.98
N LEU A 215 13.02 1.22 5.97
CA LEU A 215 12.45 0.10 6.69
C LEU A 215 11.32 -0.51 5.86
N HIS A 216 11.42 -1.80 5.58
CA HIS A 216 10.34 -2.60 5.00
C HIS A 216 9.88 -3.59 6.07
N PHE A 217 8.65 -3.43 6.56
CA PHE A 217 8.08 -4.32 7.56
C PHE A 217 6.97 -5.17 6.93
N GLN A 218 7.15 -6.49 6.95
CA GLN A 218 6.20 -7.42 6.39
C GLN A 218 5.25 -7.92 7.48
N ARG A 219 4.00 -7.47 7.45
CA ARG A 219 2.95 -7.98 8.34
C ARG A 219 1.75 -8.44 7.53
N SER A 220 1.41 -9.73 7.66
CA SER A 220 0.25 -10.35 7.00
C SER A 220 0.21 -10.10 5.48
N GLY A 221 1.35 -10.29 4.80
CA GLY A 221 1.43 -10.17 3.33
C GLY A 221 1.42 -8.73 2.78
N ARG A 222 1.59 -7.71 3.63
CA ARG A 222 1.66 -6.30 3.21
C ARG A 222 2.97 -5.66 3.68
N ASN A 223 3.67 -4.96 2.79
CA ASN A 223 4.99 -4.34 3.02
C ASN A 223 4.85 -2.90 3.49
N MET A 224 4.72 -2.67 4.80
CA MET A 224 4.76 -1.32 5.40
C MET A 224 6.14 -0.70 5.23
N GLY A 225 6.22 0.62 5.03
CA GLY A 225 7.53 1.26 4.98
C GLY A 225 7.62 2.68 5.49
N ILE A 226 8.79 2.95 6.04
CA ILE A 226 9.20 4.23 6.64
C ILE A 226 10.59 4.53 6.11
N MET A 227 10.82 5.78 5.71
CA MET A 227 12.14 6.26 5.32
C MET A 227 12.77 7.04 6.46
N VAL A 228 13.91 6.57 6.95
CA VAL A 228 14.71 7.26 7.95
C VAL A 228 15.84 8.01 7.25
N ARG A 229 16.04 9.28 7.61
CA ARG A 229 17.04 10.16 6.99
C ARG A 229 17.92 10.83 8.04
N SER A 230 19.21 10.96 7.74
CA SER A 230 20.13 11.77 8.54
C SER A 230 19.82 13.26 8.40
N TRP A 231 19.81 14.00 9.53
CA TRP A 231 19.61 15.45 9.57
C TRP A 231 20.87 16.12 10.14
N THR A 232 21.97 16.14 9.41
CA THR A 232 23.17 16.88 9.82
C THR A 232 23.10 18.33 9.37
N LYS A 233 22.40 19.17 10.15
CA LYS A 233 22.78 20.60 10.36
C LYS A 233 22.00 21.38 11.44
N TRP A 234 20.96 20.82 12.04
CA TRP A 234 20.07 21.61 12.92
C TRP A 234 19.82 21.03 14.31
N MET A 235 20.44 19.90 14.68
CA MET A 235 20.19 19.24 15.98
C MET A 235 21.42 18.62 16.68
N CYS A 236 22.64 18.93 16.24
CA CYS A 236 23.85 18.72 17.05
C CYS A 236 24.43 20.07 17.47
#